data_AF-A0A8T6DVY1-F1
#
_entry.id   AF-A0A8T6DVY1-F1
#
_cell.length_a   1.000
_cell.length_b   1.000
_cell.length_c   1.000
_cell.angle_alpha   90.00
_cell.angle_beta   90.00
_cell.angle_gamma   90.00
#
_symmetry.space_group_name_H-M   'P 1'
#
loop_
_entity.id
_entity.type
_entity.pdbx_description
1 polymer ?
#
loop_
_entity_poly.entity_id
_entity_poly.type
_entity_poly.pdbx_seq_one_letter_code
_entity_poly.pdbx_strand_id
1 'polypeptide(L)'
;YGPRRDNPPALTEDAPLRPPKGFAYAEDKAACEALFRTFASEHPESCVSILRGCVVMGPNAANFITAALDKPLLIGVRGNDPQMQFVHEDDLAELLLRFTTQWHPGVYNVAGAGSVRWGEAVSLAGKRLIRLPGPLASALAELAWRTHLQSDSPSAGLGFIRWPWTVNTGKLGRETGYVYRHTSREALEAYLNRSA
;
A
#
# COMPACT_ATOMS: atom_id res chain seq x y z
N TYR A 1 6.62 -3.21 4.26
CA TYR A 1 6.15 -2.13 5.15
C TYR A 1 7.17 -1.01 5.19
N GLY A 2 7.11 -0.09 4.24
CA GLY A 2 7.89 1.14 4.32
C GLY A 2 8.69 1.49 3.05
N PRO A 3 8.55 2.72 2.56
CA PRO A 3 9.35 3.25 1.48
C PRO A 3 10.77 3.54 1.95
N ARG A 4 11.75 3.24 1.10
CA ARG A 4 13.18 3.50 1.33
C ARG A 4 13.87 3.86 0.03
N ARG A 5 14.86 4.75 0.13
CA ARG A 5 15.64 5.20 -1.03
C ARG A 5 16.39 4.05 -1.71
N ASP A 6 16.85 3.09 -0.92
CA ASP A 6 17.63 1.92 -1.31
C ASP A 6 16.75 0.67 -1.52
N ASN A 7 15.41 0.78 -1.53
CA ASN A 7 14.58 -0.35 -1.91
C ASN A 7 14.86 -0.73 -3.38
N PRO A 8 14.89 -2.02 -3.71
CA PRO A 8 14.88 -2.46 -5.11
C PRO A 8 13.59 -2.01 -5.81
N PRO A 9 13.53 -2.08 -7.15
CA PRO A 9 12.32 -1.72 -7.90
C PRO A 9 11.07 -2.51 -7.51
N ALA A 10 11.23 -3.74 -7.01
CA ALA A 10 10.14 -4.54 -6.46
C ALA A 10 10.65 -5.38 -5.28
N LEU A 11 9.95 -5.29 -4.14
CA LEU A 11 10.25 -6.03 -2.92
C LEU A 11 9.62 -7.43 -3.00
N THR A 12 10.42 -8.46 -2.71
CA THR A 12 9.90 -9.83 -2.50
C THR A 12 9.43 -10.00 -1.06
N GLU A 13 8.76 -11.11 -0.77
CA GLU A 13 8.28 -11.46 0.57
C GLU A 13 9.42 -11.65 1.58
N ASP A 14 10.61 -12.03 1.09
CA ASP A 14 11.85 -12.22 1.86
C ASP A 14 12.59 -10.91 2.17
N ALA A 15 12.17 -9.79 1.59
CA ALA A 15 12.78 -8.50 1.86
C ALA A 15 12.64 -8.15 3.36
N PRO A 16 13.68 -7.57 3.98
CA PRO A 16 13.65 -7.24 5.40
C PRO A 16 12.55 -6.22 5.69
N LEU A 17 11.83 -6.41 6.81
CA LEU A 17 10.80 -5.48 7.24
C LEU A 17 11.45 -4.22 7.83
N ARG A 18 11.20 -3.08 7.19
CA ARG A 18 11.78 -1.77 7.55
C ARG A 18 10.68 -0.71 7.67
N PRO A 19 9.77 -0.78 8.67
CA PRO A 19 8.75 0.25 8.87
C PRO A 19 9.40 1.64 9.05
N PRO A 20 8.85 2.72 8.48
CA PRO A 20 9.34 4.07 8.75
C PRO A 20 9.12 4.42 10.22
N LYS A 21 10.17 4.91 10.90
CA LYS A 21 10.09 5.29 12.30
C LYS A 21 9.03 6.38 12.50
N GLY A 22 8.15 6.20 13.47
CA GLY A 22 7.09 7.17 13.78
C GLY A 22 5.91 7.11 12.81
N PHE A 23 5.81 6.06 11.99
CA PHE A 23 4.61 5.74 11.24
C PHE A 23 3.93 4.52 11.87
N ALA A 24 3.14 4.78 12.92
CA ALA A 24 2.51 3.77 13.77
C ALA A 24 1.83 2.66 12.96
N TYR A 25 1.08 3.02 11.90
CA TYR A 25 0.44 2.03 11.03
C TYR A 25 1.40 0.96 10.49
N ALA A 26 2.59 1.35 10.01
CA ALA A 26 3.56 0.39 9.47
C ALA A 26 4.30 -0.36 10.58
N GLU A 27 4.57 0.30 11.71
CA GLU A 27 5.21 -0.29 12.89
C GLU A 27 4.30 -1.39 13.49
N ASP A 28 3.01 -1.09 13.67
CA ASP A 28 2.00 -2.02 14.18
C ASP A 28 1.82 -3.21 13.25
N LYS A 29 1.73 -2.99 11.93
CA LYS A 29 1.65 -4.10 10.96
C LYS A 29 2.87 -5.01 11.01
N ALA A 30 4.07 -4.45 11.17
CA ALA A 30 5.29 -5.24 11.30
C ALA A 30 5.31 -6.04 12.63
N ALA A 31 4.84 -5.44 13.72
CA ALA A 31 4.71 -6.12 15.00
C ALA A 31 3.68 -7.26 14.96
N CYS A 32 2.49 -7.04 14.38
CA CYS A 32 1.50 -8.09 14.17
C CYS A 32 2.04 -9.24 13.33
N GLU A 33 2.75 -8.95 12.23
CA GLU A 33 3.37 -10.00 11.43
C GLU A 33 4.40 -10.81 12.23
N ALA A 34 5.22 -10.17 13.07
CA ALA A 34 6.15 -10.89 13.94
C ALA A 34 5.41 -11.85 14.89
N LEU A 35 4.31 -11.41 15.49
CA LEU A 35 3.46 -12.26 16.35
C LEU A 35 2.91 -13.47 15.60
N PHE A 36 2.39 -13.28 14.39
CA PHE A 36 1.87 -14.39 13.57
C PHE A 36 2.97 -15.36 13.12
N ARG A 37 4.18 -14.87 12.85
CA ARG A 37 5.33 -15.73 12.53
C ARG A 37 5.76 -16.57 13.72
N THR A 38 5.79 -15.99 14.93
CA THR A 38 6.03 -16.75 16.17
C THR A 38 4.97 -17.83 16.35
N PHE A 39 3.69 -17.46 16.26
CA PHE A 39 2.58 -18.40 16.37
C PHE A 39 2.71 -19.55 15.35
N ALA A 40 3.02 -19.25 14.08
CA ALA A 40 3.23 -20.27 13.05
C ALA A 40 4.38 -21.24 13.37
N SER A 41 5.44 -20.76 14.02
CA SER A 41 6.58 -21.59 14.42
C SER A 41 6.30 -22.48 15.64
N GLU A 42 5.42 -22.02 16.53
CA GLU A 42 5.02 -22.75 17.74
C GLU A 42 3.88 -23.75 17.48
N HIS A 43 3.11 -23.53 16.40
CA HIS A 43 1.93 -24.31 16.03
C HIS A 43 2.03 -24.85 14.59
N PRO A 44 2.92 -25.81 14.29
CA PRO A 44 3.13 -26.34 12.94
C PRO A 44 1.90 -27.06 12.37
N GLU A 45 0.94 -27.45 13.21
CA GLU A 45 -0.36 -28.00 12.83
C GLU A 45 -1.35 -26.95 12.32
N SER A 46 -1.06 -25.66 12.50
CA SER A 46 -1.91 -24.54 12.08
C SER A 46 -1.43 -23.94 10.75
N CYS A 47 -2.36 -23.71 9.81
CA CYS A 47 -2.05 -22.95 8.60
C CYS A 47 -2.07 -21.45 8.89
N VAL A 48 -0.91 -20.80 8.82
CA VAL A 48 -0.82 -19.35 8.98
C VAL A 48 -0.39 -18.71 7.67
N SER A 49 -1.25 -17.82 7.17
CA SER A 49 -1.01 -17.07 5.93
C SER A 49 -1.00 -15.57 6.21
N ILE A 50 0.02 -14.87 5.73
CA ILE A 50 0.17 -13.41 5.90
C ILE A 50 0.09 -12.75 4.53
N LEU A 51 -1.03 -12.06 4.28
CA LEU A 51 -1.25 -11.31 3.05
C LEU A 51 -0.81 -9.86 3.23
N ARG A 52 0.24 -9.46 2.51
CA ARG A 52 0.75 -8.09 2.47
C ARG A 52 0.09 -7.33 1.33
N GLY A 53 -1.13 -6.87 1.57
CA GLY A 53 -1.89 -6.04 0.65
C GLY A 53 -1.25 -4.68 0.40
N CYS A 54 -1.16 -4.30 -0.87
CA CYS A 54 -1.07 -2.91 -1.28
C CYS A 54 -2.39 -2.17 -0.97
N VAL A 55 -2.47 -0.89 -1.35
CA VAL A 55 -3.66 -0.08 -1.08
C VAL A 55 -4.86 -0.70 -1.80
N VAL A 56 -5.92 -0.97 -1.03
CA VAL A 56 -7.17 -1.50 -1.56
C VAL A 56 -7.93 -0.37 -2.24
N MET A 57 -8.33 -0.59 -3.48
CA MET A 57 -9.14 0.32 -4.28
C MET A 57 -10.34 -0.43 -4.85
N GLY A 58 -11.41 0.30 -5.13
CA GLY A 58 -12.65 -0.25 -5.65
C GLY A 58 -13.82 0.68 -5.28
N PRO A 59 -15.01 0.43 -5.82
CA PRO A 59 -16.18 1.27 -5.57
C PRO A 59 -16.51 1.47 -4.09
N ASN A 60 -16.21 0.49 -3.23
CA ASN A 60 -16.53 0.51 -1.81
C ASN A 60 -15.31 0.80 -0.90
N ALA A 61 -14.16 1.15 -1.48
CA ALA A 61 -12.91 1.31 -0.74
C ALA A 61 -12.91 2.55 0.18
N ALA A 62 -12.94 2.32 1.49
CA ALA A 62 -12.84 3.35 2.52
C ALA A 62 -11.54 3.19 3.34
N ASN A 63 -10.50 3.95 2.99
CA ASN A 63 -9.21 3.96 3.69
C ASN A 63 -8.56 5.35 3.64
N PHE A 64 -7.47 5.55 4.39
CA PHE A 64 -6.83 6.87 4.48
C PHE A 64 -6.24 7.37 3.15
N ILE A 65 -5.91 6.48 2.22
CA ILE A 65 -5.42 6.87 0.88
C ILE A 65 -6.59 7.32 0.00
N THR A 66 -7.72 6.62 0.04
CA THR A 66 -8.93 7.04 -0.69
C THR A 66 -9.42 8.39 -0.17
N ALA A 67 -9.46 8.59 1.15
CA ALA A 67 -9.74 9.89 1.77
C ALA A 67 -8.76 11.00 1.33
N ALA A 68 -7.48 10.68 1.14
CA ALA A 68 -6.50 11.63 0.62
C ALA A 68 -6.72 11.99 -0.86
N LEU A 69 -7.12 11.01 -1.69
CA LEU A 69 -7.45 11.22 -3.10
C LEU A 69 -8.73 12.05 -3.31
N ASP A 70 -9.65 12.04 -2.36
CA ASP A 70 -10.87 12.86 -2.42
C ASP A 70 -10.58 14.36 -2.25
N LYS A 71 -9.43 14.73 -1.64
CA LYS A 71 -9.02 16.12 -1.43
C LYS A 71 -8.81 16.85 -2.77
N PRO A 72 -9.16 18.15 -2.88
CA PRO A 72 -8.98 18.91 -4.12
C PRO A 72 -7.51 19.14 -4.50
N LEU A 73 -6.61 19.03 -3.51
CA LEU A 73 -5.20 19.35 -3.63
C LEU A 73 -4.36 18.27 -2.94
N LEU A 74 -3.41 17.70 -3.68
CA LEU A 74 -2.45 16.72 -3.18
C LEU A 74 -1.01 17.25 -3.28
N ILE A 75 -0.16 16.74 -2.39
CA ILE A 75 1.25 17.11 -2.31
C ILE A 75 2.11 16.03 -2.97
N GLY A 76 3.13 16.47 -3.70
CA GLY A 76 4.22 15.64 -4.21
C GLY A 76 5.57 16.18 -3.75
N VAL A 77 6.60 15.33 -3.78
CA VAL A 77 7.98 15.77 -3.54
C VAL A 77 8.66 16.08 -4.87
N ARG A 78 9.27 17.26 -4.98
CA ARG A 78 9.96 17.70 -6.19
C ARG A 78 11.11 16.75 -6.53
N GLY A 79 11.17 16.32 -7.79
CA GLY A 79 12.14 15.34 -8.28
C GLY A 79 11.76 13.88 -8.03
N ASN A 80 10.59 13.62 -7.44
CA ASN A 80 10.09 12.27 -7.16
C ASN A 80 8.72 12.06 -7.82
N ASP A 81 8.52 10.87 -8.36
CA ASP A 81 7.25 10.41 -8.92
C ASP A 81 7.16 8.88 -8.80
N PRO A 82 7.02 8.37 -7.56
CA PRO A 82 7.12 6.94 -7.29
C PRO A 82 5.96 6.17 -7.94
N GLN A 83 6.20 4.89 -8.17
CA GLN A 83 5.18 3.95 -8.59
C GLN A 83 4.30 3.58 -7.40
N MET A 84 2.99 3.56 -7.64
CA MET A 84 1.95 3.17 -6.69
C MET A 84 1.30 1.89 -7.18
N GLN A 85 1.08 0.95 -6.27
CA GLN A 85 0.39 -0.30 -6.54
C GLN A 85 -0.90 -0.38 -5.75
N PHE A 86 -1.90 -1.00 -6.37
CA PHE A 86 -3.24 -1.12 -5.85
C PHE A 86 -3.75 -2.54 -6.03
N VAL A 87 -4.68 -2.96 -5.20
CA VAL A 87 -5.44 -4.20 -5.38
C VAL A 87 -6.92 -3.86 -5.43
N HIS A 88 -7.65 -4.43 -6.37
CA HIS A 88 -9.10 -4.26 -6.41
C HIS A 88 -9.75 -5.00 -5.23
N GLU A 89 -10.81 -4.43 -4.65
CA GLU A 89 -11.51 -5.03 -3.51
C GLU A 89 -12.05 -6.43 -3.81
N ASP A 90 -12.56 -6.68 -5.02
CA ASP A 90 -13.01 -8.03 -5.43
C ASP A 90 -11.86 -9.04 -5.51
N ASP A 91 -10.69 -8.62 -6.01
CA ASP A 91 -9.51 -9.48 -6.05
C ASP A 91 -9.04 -9.82 -4.64
N LEU A 92 -9.07 -8.86 -3.73
CA LEU A 92 -8.72 -9.09 -2.33
C LEU A 92 -9.74 -10.00 -1.64
N ALA A 93 -11.04 -9.81 -1.89
CA ALA A 93 -12.10 -10.64 -1.31
C ALA A 93 -11.98 -12.11 -1.75
N GLU A 94 -11.74 -12.35 -3.05
CA GLU A 94 -11.50 -13.69 -3.59
C GLU A 94 -10.25 -14.33 -2.99
N LEU A 95 -9.15 -13.56 -2.84
CA LEU A 95 -7.95 -14.05 -2.18
C LEU A 95 -8.21 -14.41 -0.71
N LEU A 96 -8.94 -13.57 0.04
CA LEU A 96 -9.31 -13.89 1.42
C LEU A 96 -10.14 -15.16 1.52
N LEU A 97 -11.13 -15.35 0.64
CA LEU A 97 -11.92 -16.58 0.55
C LEU A 97 -11.02 -17.79 0.25
N ARG A 98 -10.10 -17.66 -0.69
CA ARG A 98 -9.18 -18.73 -1.07
C ARG A 98 -8.24 -19.11 0.06
N PHE A 99 -7.64 -18.13 0.73
CA PHE A 99 -6.71 -18.36 1.84
C PHE A 99 -7.38 -18.86 3.12
N THR A 100 -8.71 -18.67 3.26
CA THR A 100 -9.48 -19.24 4.37
C THR A 100 -10.02 -20.64 4.10
N THR A 101 -10.08 -21.06 2.83
CA THR A 101 -10.62 -22.37 2.41
C THR A 101 -9.55 -23.34 1.91
N GLN A 102 -8.32 -22.88 1.72
CA GLN A 102 -7.21 -23.66 1.18
C GLN A 102 -5.95 -23.50 2.02
N TRP A 103 -5.10 -24.52 2.00
CA TRP A 103 -3.89 -24.57 2.81
C TRP A 103 -2.70 -23.90 2.11
N HIS A 104 -2.48 -22.61 2.37
CA HIS A 104 -1.40 -21.81 1.78
C HIS A 104 -0.56 -21.11 2.85
N PRO A 105 0.29 -21.83 3.61
CA PRO A 105 1.08 -21.22 4.67
C PRO A 105 2.12 -20.24 4.13
N GLY A 106 2.49 -19.26 4.96
CA GLY A 106 3.56 -18.32 4.68
C GLY A 106 3.09 -16.92 4.28
N VAL A 107 4.01 -16.14 3.72
CA VAL A 107 3.81 -14.72 3.41
C VAL A 107 3.62 -14.52 1.92
N TYR A 108 2.71 -13.62 1.53
CA TYR A 108 2.38 -13.32 0.14
C TYR A 108 2.15 -11.82 -0.05
N ASN A 109 2.82 -11.22 -1.03
CA ASN A 109 2.50 -9.85 -1.47
C ASN A 109 1.25 -9.85 -2.35
N VAL A 110 0.36 -8.89 -2.12
CA VAL A 110 -0.93 -8.81 -2.82
C VAL A 110 -1.08 -7.46 -3.50
N ALA A 111 -1.04 -7.45 -4.82
CA ALA A 111 -1.26 -6.27 -5.67
C ALA A 111 -1.71 -6.68 -7.08
N GLY A 112 -2.59 -5.89 -7.69
CA GLY A 112 -2.95 -6.04 -9.10
C GLY A 112 -1.75 -5.74 -10.00
N ALA A 113 -1.76 -6.31 -11.22
CA ALA A 113 -0.64 -6.18 -12.14
C ALA A 113 -0.32 -4.71 -12.49
N GLY A 114 0.97 -4.43 -12.73
CA GLY A 114 1.46 -3.09 -13.04
C GLY A 114 1.48 -2.14 -11.85
N SER A 115 1.56 -0.84 -12.15
CA SER A 115 1.61 0.26 -11.20
C SER A 115 1.23 1.57 -11.88
N VAL A 116 0.81 2.56 -11.11
CA VAL A 116 0.50 3.92 -11.59
C VAL A 116 1.45 4.91 -10.94
N ARG A 117 1.99 5.87 -11.69
CA ARG A 117 2.83 6.92 -11.09
C ARG A 117 1.99 7.82 -10.21
N TRP A 118 2.58 8.36 -9.13
CA TRP A 118 1.85 9.26 -8.24
C TRP A 118 1.23 10.46 -8.97
N GLY A 119 2.00 11.13 -9.84
CA GLY A 119 1.49 12.24 -10.64
C GLY A 119 0.34 11.85 -11.58
N GLU A 120 0.42 10.65 -12.15
CA GLU A 120 -0.63 10.11 -13.00
C GLU A 120 -1.89 9.77 -12.19
N ALA A 121 -1.77 9.14 -11.03
CA ALA A 121 -2.89 8.83 -10.15
C ALA A 121 -3.66 10.10 -9.73
N VAL A 122 -2.93 11.18 -9.41
CA VAL A 122 -3.53 12.48 -9.07
C VAL A 122 -4.24 13.11 -10.27
N SER A 123 -3.66 12.97 -11.46
CA SER A 123 -4.26 13.44 -12.71
C SER A 123 -5.53 12.68 -13.08
N LEU A 124 -5.52 11.35 -12.93
CA LEU A 124 -6.70 10.50 -13.15
C LEU A 124 -7.82 10.87 -12.19
N ALA A 125 -7.49 11.22 -10.95
CA ALA A 125 -8.46 11.68 -9.95
C ALA A 125 -8.99 13.10 -10.22
N GLY A 126 -8.53 13.79 -11.28
CA GLY A 126 -8.94 15.17 -11.60
C GLY A 126 -8.50 16.20 -10.56
N LYS A 127 -7.46 15.91 -9.77
CA LYS A 127 -7.01 16.76 -8.66
C LYS A 127 -5.75 17.54 -9.02
N ARG A 128 -5.46 18.58 -8.24
CA ARG A 128 -4.23 19.38 -8.41
C ARG A 128 -3.08 18.78 -7.61
N LEU A 129 -1.91 18.65 -8.24
CA LEU A 129 -0.67 18.23 -7.59
C LEU A 129 0.28 19.41 -7.39
N ILE A 130 0.66 19.72 -6.15
CA ILE A 130 1.74 20.67 -5.85
C ILE A 130 3.01 19.92 -5.47
N ARG A 131 4.10 20.15 -6.22
CA ARG A 131 5.41 19.54 -5.96
C ARG A 131 6.31 20.47 -5.13
N LEU A 132 6.52 20.10 -3.87
CA LEU A 132 7.31 20.86 -2.91
C LEU A 132 8.72 20.29 -2.74
N PRO A 133 9.74 21.11 -2.44
CA PRO A 133 11.02 20.61 -1.94
C PRO A 133 10.82 19.71 -0.72
N GLY A 134 11.58 18.62 -0.63
CA GLY A 134 11.42 17.61 0.44
C GLY A 134 11.36 18.19 1.87
N PRO A 135 12.28 19.08 2.28
CA PRO A 135 12.24 19.69 3.62
C PRO A 135 10.96 20.48 3.89
N LEU A 136 10.46 21.22 2.88
CA LEU A 136 9.22 21.98 3.00
C LEU A 136 8.00 21.07 3.10
N ALA A 137 7.95 20.00 2.30
CA ALA A 137 6.91 18.99 2.40
C ALA A 137 6.86 18.37 3.80
N SER A 138 8.03 18.01 4.36
CA SER A 138 8.16 17.46 5.72
C SER A 138 7.68 18.44 6.79
N ALA A 139 8.09 19.71 6.71
CA ALA A 139 7.66 20.72 7.68
C ALA A 139 6.14 20.94 7.65
N LEU A 140 5.53 21.03 6.46
CA LEU A 140 4.08 21.20 6.33
C LEU A 140 3.30 19.98 6.83
N ALA A 141 3.77 18.77 6.52
CA ALA A 141 3.12 17.54 6.99
C ALA A 141 3.18 17.41 8.52
N GLU A 142 4.33 17.75 9.13
CA GLU A 142 4.50 17.76 10.58
C GLU A 142 3.62 18.82 11.25
N LEU A 143 3.55 20.02 10.69
CA LEU A 143 2.71 21.09 11.21
C LEU A 143 1.24 20.69 11.18
N ALA A 144 0.75 20.22 10.04
CA ALA A 144 -0.65 19.82 9.87
C ALA A 144 -1.03 18.61 10.74
N TRP A 145 -0.08 17.71 11.04
CA TRP A 145 -0.27 16.63 12.02
C TRP A 145 -0.41 17.17 13.44
N ARG A 146 0.50 18.05 13.88
CA ARG A 146 0.49 18.63 15.24
C ARG A 146 -0.71 19.54 15.50
N THR A 147 -1.23 20.20 14.46
CA THR A 147 -2.40 21.07 14.57
C THR A 147 -3.72 20.31 14.39
N HIS A 148 -3.69 18.98 14.22
CA HIS A 148 -4.86 18.15 13.89
C HIS A 148 -5.63 18.62 12.65
N LEU A 149 -4.98 19.41 11.77
CA LEU A 149 -5.57 19.88 10.52
C LEU A 149 -5.70 18.73 9.50
N GLN A 150 -4.90 17.68 9.67
CA GLN A 150 -5.05 16.41 8.97
C GLN A 150 -4.78 15.25 9.94
N SER A 151 -5.64 14.22 9.88
CA SER A 151 -5.53 13.03 10.72
C SER A 151 -4.99 11.81 9.98
N ASP A 152 -4.74 11.94 8.66
CA ASP A 152 -4.57 10.78 7.78
C ASP A 152 -3.14 10.22 7.77
N SER A 153 -2.11 11.05 8.00
CA SER A 153 -0.72 10.57 8.05
C SER A 153 0.25 11.58 8.70
N PRO A 154 1.16 11.13 9.58
CA PRO A 154 2.27 11.95 10.06
C PRO A 154 3.31 12.20 8.95
N SER A 155 4.29 13.07 9.23
CA SER A 155 5.36 13.42 8.28
C SER A 155 6.14 12.21 7.73
N ALA A 156 6.20 11.10 8.47
CA ALA A 156 6.78 9.83 8.03
C ALA A 156 6.07 9.22 6.80
N GLY A 157 4.78 9.54 6.59
CA GLY A 157 4.00 9.14 5.42
C GLY A 157 4.50 9.74 4.10
N LEU A 158 5.24 10.86 4.14
CA LEU A 158 5.83 11.46 2.94
C LEU A 158 6.83 10.56 2.22
N GLY A 159 7.40 9.58 2.93
CA GLY A 159 8.25 8.59 2.30
C GLY A 159 7.55 7.88 1.15
N PHE A 160 6.22 7.65 1.24
CA PHE A 160 5.47 6.84 0.28
C PHE A 160 5.25 7.56 -1.05
N ILE A 161 5.32 8.89 -1.04
CA ILE A 161 5.29 9.76 -2.22
C ILE A 161 6.69 10.23 -2.64
N ARG A 162 7.75 9.66 -2.05
CA ARG A 162 9.15 10.03 -2.31
C ARG A 162 10.01 8.86 -2.77
N TRP A 163 9.90 7.71 -2.14
CA TRP A 163 10.80 6.57 -2.35
C TRP A 163 10.06 5.31 -2.80
N PRO A 164 10.72 4.37 -3.50
CA PRO A 164 10.09 3.14 -3.95
C PRO A 164 9.64 2.23 -2.81
N TRP A 165 8.51 1.55 -3.01
CA TRP A 165 7.91 0.60 -2.06
C TRP A 165 7.01 -0.45 -2.72
N THR A 166 7.10 -0.58 -4.04
CA THR A 166 6.38 -1.58 -4.85
C THR A 166 6.86 -3.00 -4.52
N VAL A 167 5.97 -3.97 -4.73
CA VAL A 167 6.14 -5.38 -4.37
C VAL A 167 6.06 -6.29 -5.59
N ASN A 168 6.76 -7.43 -5.51
CA ASN A 168 6.63 -8.53 -6.45
C ASN A 168 5.50 -9.45 -5.98
N THR A 169 4.56 -9.77 -6.87
CA THR A 169 3.40 -10.65 -6.59
C THR A 169 3.52 -12.03 -7.23
N GLY A 170 4.69 -12.35 -7.79
CA GLY A 170 4.91 -13.58 -8.54
C GLY A 170 4.79 -14.84 -7.70
N LYS A 171 5.12 -14.78 -6.40
CA LYS A 171 4.99 -15.93 -5.49
C LYS A 171 3.53 -16.38 -5.39
N LEU A 172 2.61 -15.45 -5.12
CA LEU A 172 1.19 -15.71 -4.99
C LEU A 172 0.62 -16.37 -6.26
N GLY A 173 0.97 -15.83 -7.43
CA GLY A 173 0.54 -16.41 -8.72
C GLY A 173 1.06 -17.83 -8.93
N ARG A 174 2.34 -18.10 -8.61
CA ARG A 174 2.94 -19.45 -8.77
C ARG A 174 2.36 -20.49 -7.82
N GLU A 175 2.13 -20.13 -6.56
CA GLU A 175 1.74 -21.10 -5.51
C GLU A 175 0.24 -21.33 -5.46
N THR A 176 -0.56 -20.31 -5.79
CA THR A 176 -2.02 -20.44 -5.77
C THR A 176 -2.60 -20.65 -7.17
N GLY A 177 -1.93 -20.19 -8.23
CA GLY A 177 -2.51 -20.11 -9.58
C GLY A 177 -3.53 -18.97 -9.73
N TYR A 178 -3.59 -18.04 -8.77
CA TYR A 178 -4.49 -16.88 -8.85
C TYR A 178 -4.05 -15.91 -9.95
N VAL A 179 -5.02 -15.46 -10.74
CA VAL A 179 -4.85 -14.42 -11.75
C VAL A 179 -5.74 -13.26 -11.37
N TYR A 180 -5.14 -12.09 -11.16
CA TYR A 180 -5.87 -10.87 -10.83
C TYR A 180 -6.83 -10.50 -11.95
N ARG A 181 -8.08 -10.21 -11.58
CA ARG A 181 -9.11 -9.72 -12.49
C ARG A 181 -8.86 -8.27 -12.88
N HIS A 182 -8.22 -7.50 -12.00
CA HIS A 182 -7.91 -6.09 -12.21
C HIS A 182 -6.41 -5.80 -12.05
N THR A 183 -5.89 -4.96 -12.94
CA THR A 183 -4.61 -4.29 -12.81
C THR A 183 -4.67 -3.23 -11.70
N SER A 184 -3.49 -2.77 -11.24
CA SER A 184 -3.39 -1.64 -10.31
C SER A 184 -4.09 -0.38 -10.86
N ARG A 185 -4.04 -0.17 -12.19
CA ARG A 185 -4.69 0.97 -12.85
C ARG A 185 -6.21 0.83 -12.84
N GLU A 186 -6.73 -0.32 -13.25
CA GLU A 186 -8.18 -0.58 -13.25
C GLU A 186 -8.75 -0.50 -11.84
N ALA A 187 -8.02 -0.96 -10.82
CA ALA A 187 -8.43 -0.83 -9.43
C ALA A 187 -8.60 0.65 -9.02
N LEU A 188 -7.65 1.50 -9.40
CA LEU A 188 -7.73 2.95 -9.17
C LEU A 188 -8.90 3.57 -9.95
N GLU A 189 -9.04 3.27 -11.24
CA GLU A 189 -10.11 3.81 -12.08
C GLU A 189 -11.51 3.38 -11.58
N ALA A 190 -11.65 2.15 -11.10
CA ALA A 190 -12.89 1.66 -10.49
C ALA A 190 -13.31 2.48 -9.27
N TYR A 191 -12.35 2.83 -8.40
CA TYR A 191 -12.60 3.74 -7.27
C TYR A 191 -12.99 5.14 -7.74
N LEU A 192 -12.32 5.69 -8.77
CA LEU A 192 -12.57 7.04 -9.26
C LEU A 192 -13.90 7.18 -10.00
N ASN A 193 -14.38 6.11 -10.63
CA ASN A 193 -15.64 6.07 -11.38
C ASN A 193 -16.84 5.69 -10.51
N ARG A 194 -16.69 5.55 -9.19
CA ARG A 194 -17.80 5.27 -8.28
C ARG A 194 -18.82 6.41 -8.35
N SER A 195 -20.10 6.07 -8.41
CA SER A 195 -21.17 7.07 -8.27
C SER A 195 -21.03 7.74 -6.90
N ALA A 196 -20.93 9.07 -6.89
CA ALA A 196 -20.89 9.87 -5.67
C ALA A 196 -22.24 9.89 -4.95
#